data_AF-A0A2D2M5U4-F1
#
_entry.id   AF-A0A2D2M5U4-F1
#
_cell.length_a   1.000
_cell.length_b   1.000
_cell.length_c   1.000
_cell.angle_alpha   90.00
_cell.angle_beta   90.00
_cell.angle_gamma   90.00
#
_symmetry.space_group_name_H-M   'P 1'
#
loop_
_entity.id
_entity.type
_entity.pdbx_description
1 polymer ?
#
loop_
_entity_poly.entity_id
_entity_poly.type
_entity_poly.pdbx_seq_one_letter_code
_entity_poly.pdbx_strand_id
1 'polypeptide(L)'
;MTYDDASLRALATLPHTALFVAWAVQRSLTSRNFQADFDYEINSLVERTLTPGLFFRQCCDSRLNAEDLNRQGNAFVAHYQAIENGQFAADCQDLLATKGDRPSSVADTWDNFDRLKPRLDERFAQWQKDLYLATSTTI
;
A
#
# COMPACT_ATOMS: atom_id res chain seq x y z
N MET A 1 -9.00 7.04 19.70
CA MET A 1 -9.29 5.97 18.73
C MET A 1 -7.95 5.35 18.37
N THR A 2 -7.56 4.33 19.14
CA THR A 2 -6.31 3.60 18.91
C THR A 2 -6.52 2.72 17.70
N TYR A 3 -5.92 3.08 16.57
CA TYR A 3 -5.85 2.19 15.41
C TYR A 3 -5.14 0.93 15.88
N ASP A 4 -5.86 -0.19 15.88
CA ASP A 4 -5.34 -1.47 16.28
C ASP A 4 -4.18 -1.85 15.35
N ASP A 5 -2.98 -1.88 15.92
CA ASP A 5 -1.72 -2.22 15.27
C ASP A 5 -1.74 -3.66 14.70
N ALA A 6 -2.67 -4.52 15.14
CA ALA A 6 -2.89 -5.83 14.55
C ALA A 6 -3.55 -5.79 13.17
N SER A 7 -4.38 -4.77 12.88
CA SER A 7 -4.99 -4.59 11.55
C SER A 7 -3.95 -4.24 10.47
N LEU A 8 -2.83 -3.61 10.86
CA LEU A 8 -1.69 -3.33 9.99
C LEU A 8 -0.67 -4.49 9.92
N ARG A 9 -0.70 -5.43 10.87
CA ARG A 9 0.17 -6.62 10.87
C ARG A 9 -0.30 -7.71 9.92
N ALA A 10 -1.59 -7.72 9.56
CA ALA A 10 -2.21 -8.73 8.71
C ALA A 10 -1.95 -8.52 7.21
N LEU A 11 -0.83 -7.89 6.88
CA LEU A 11 -0.46 -7.67 5.50
C LEU A 11 -0.33 -9.01 4.77
N ALA A 12 -0.85 -9.04 3.55
CA ALA A 12 -0.33 -9.93 2.51
C ALA A 12 1.21 -9.95 2.59
N THR A 13 1.84 -11.08 2.22
CA THR A 13 3.29 -11.32 2.40
C THR A 13 4.14 -10.06 2.19
N LEU A 14 5.22 -9.89 2.97
CA LEU A 14 6.09 -8.70 2.97
C LEU A 14 6.33 -8.06 1.58
N PRO A 15 6.53 -8.82 0.48
CA PRO A 15 6.61 -8.27 -0.88
C PRO A 15 5.39 -7.46 -1.34
N HIS A 16 4.16 -7.92 -1.08
CA HIS A 16 2.94 -7.21 -1.48
C HIS A 16 2.81 -5.88 -0.75
N THR A 17 3.15 -5.86 0.54
CA THR A 17 3.17 -4.61 1.32
C THR A 17 4.14 -3.61 0.75
N ALA A 18 5.33 -4.06 0.38
CA ALA A 18 6.34 -3.19 -0.19
C ALA A 18 5.86 -2.51 -1.48
N LEU A 19 5.19 -3.27 -2.36
CA LEU A 19 4.58 -2.72 -3.59
C LEU A 19 3.48 -1.68 -3.26
N PHE A 20 2.64 -1.95 -2.25
CA PHE A 20 1.64 -1.00 -1.78
C PHE A 20 2.25 0.28 -1.22
N VAL A 21 3.31 0.17 -0.41
CA VAL A 21 3.99 1.33 0.19
C VAL A 21 4.61 2.21 -0.90
N ALA A 22 5.24 1.62 -1.92
CA ALA A 22 5.75 2.38 -3.06
C ALA A 22 4.64 3.13 -3.82
N TRP A 23 3.45 2.53 -3.93
CA TRP A 23 2.30 3.19 -4.52
C TRP A 23 1.77 4.33 -3.63
N ALA A 24 1.71 4.12 -2.31
CA ALA A 24 1.28 5.12 -1.34
C ALA A 24 2.19 6.36 -1.35
N VAL A 25 3.51 6.17 -1.51
CA VAL A 25 4.47 7.26 -1.71
C VAL A 25 4.13 8.07 -2.96
N GLN A 26 3.92 7.41 -4.11
CA GLN A 26 3.55 8.09 -5.37
C GLN A 26 2.20 8.80 -5.30
N ARG A 27 1.31 8.40 -4.39
CA ARG A 27 0.01 9.03 -4.15
C ARG A 27 0.01 10.07 -3.04
N SER A 28 1.18 10.41 -2.49
CA SER A 28 1.33 11.35 -1.38
C SER A 28 0.49 10.96 -0.15
N LEU A 29 0.36 9.65 0.10
CA LEU A 29 -0.41 9.10 1.23
C LEU A 29 0.42 8.91 2.50
N THR A 30 1.72 9.20 2.44
CA THR A 30 2.63 9.16 3.59
C THR A 30 2.41 10.34 4.54
N SER A 31 2.80 10.16 5.81
CA SER A 31 2.75 11.23 6.80
C SER A 31 3.83 12.29 6.53
N ARG A 32 3.67 13.49 7.09
CA ARG A 32 4.68 14.55 6.94
C ARG A 32 6.01 14.19 7.61
N ASN A 33 5.98 13.49 8.73
CA ASN A 33 7.20 13.05 9.41
C ASN A 33 7.93 12.02 8.56
N PHE A 34 7.21 11.03 8.04
CA PHE A 34 7.77 10.04 7.12
C PHE A 34 8.42 10.69 5.88
N GLN A 35 7.77 11.71 5.31
CA GLN A 35 8.34 12.47 4.19
C GLN A 35 9.60 13.24 4.58
N ALA A 36 9.65 13.83 5.78
CA ALA A 36 10.80 14.58 6.26
C ALA A 36 11.99 13.66 6.60
N ASP A 37 11.72 12.48 7.15
CA ASP A 37 12.74 11.53 7.59
C ASP A 37 13.35 10.73 6.43
N PHE A 38 12.60 10.52 5.33
CA PHE A 38 13.00 9.66 4.21
C PHE A 38 12.95 10.34 2.82
N ASP A 39 13.13 11.65 2.74
CA ASP A 39 13.04 12.40 1.47
C ASP A 39 13.98 11.84 0.39
N TYR A 40 15.21 11.48 0.76
CA TYR A 40 16.19 10.92 -0.18
C TYR A 40 15.77 9.55 -0.73
N GLU A 41 15.31 8.65 0.14
CA GLU A 41 14.84 7.32 -0.23
C GLU A 41 13.54 7.40 -1.04
N ILE A 42 12.66 8.34 -0.72
CA ILE A 42 11.44 8.63 -1.49
C ILE A 42 11.80 9.05 -2.91
N ASN A 43 12.75 9.97 -3.07
CA ASN A 43 13.21 10.40 -4.40
C ASN A 43 13.83 9.22 -5.16
N SER A 44 14.66 8.40 -4.50
CA SER A 44 15.25 7.20 -5.10
C SER A 44 14.19 6.16 -5.52
N LEU A 45 13.11 6.02 -4.74
CA LEU A 45 11.98 5.16 -5.08
C LEU A 45 11.19 5.70 -6.27
N VAL A 46 10.96 7.02 -6.33
CA VAL A 46 10.27 7.69 -7.45
C VAL A 46 11.07 7.56 -8.75
N GLU A 47 12.39 7.73 -8.68
CA GLU A 47 13.32 7.55 -9.80
C GLU A 47 13.56 6.08 -10.18
N ARG A 48 12.97 5.14 -9.41
CA ARG A 48 13.11 3.70 -9.59
C ARG A 48 14.55 3.17 -9.41
N THR A 49 15.42 3.94 -8.76
CA THR A 49 16.80 3.53 -8.41
C THR A 49 16.84 2.69 -7.13
N LEU A 50 15.81 2.76 -6.29
CA LEU A 50 15.58 1.91 -5.13
C LEU A 50 14.32 1.05 -5.36
N THR A 51 14.37 -0.26 -5.14
CA THR A 51 13.20 -1.14 -5.34
C THR A 51 12.19 -0.99 -4.20
N PRO A 52 10.89 -1.27 -4.43
CA PRO A 52 9.87 -1.21 -3.38
C PRO A 52 10.23 -2.00 -2.11
N GLY A 53 10.73 -3.23 -2.26
CA GLY A 53 11.11 -4.10 -1.14
C GLY A 53 12.31 -3.60 -0.35
N LEU A 54 13.32 -3.03 -1.03
CA LEU A 54 14.45 -2.40 -0.35
C LEU A 54 14.02 -1.14 0.38
N PHE A 55 13.22 -0.27 -0.25
CA PHE A 55 12.65 0.92 0.40
C PHE A 55 11.86 0.54 1.65
N PHE A 56 10.96 -0.43 1.56
CA PHE A 56 10.13 -0.88 2.67
C PHE A 56 10.95 -1.46 3.83
N ARG A 57 12.05 -2.16 3.52
CA ARG A 57 12.98 -2.63 4.55
C ARG A 57 13.71 -1.47 5.24
N GLN A 58 14.21 -0.51 4.46
CA GLN A 58 15.06 0.57 4.97
C GLN A 58 14.27 1.64 5.73
N CYS A 59 13.07 2.00 5.24
CA CYS A 59 12.29 3.12 5.77
C CYS A 59 11.20 2.68 6.74
N CYS A 60 10.77 1.42 6.68
CA CYS A 60 9.66 0.92 7.48
C CYS A 60 10.02 -0.32 8.32
N ASP A 61 11.29 -0.75 8.37
CA ASP A 61 11.70 -2.00 9.02
C ASP A 61 10.86 -3.22 8.60
N SER A 62 10.45 -3.24 7.33
CA SER A 62 9.54 -4.26 6.77
C SER A 62 8.17 -4.35 7.46
N ARG A 63 7.70 -3.27 8.09
CA ARG A 63 6.42 -3.20 8.80
C ARG A 63 5.77 -1.83 8.56
N LEU A 64 4.57 -1.82 7.98
CA LEU A 64 3.81 -0.59 7.81
C LEU A 64 3.06 -0.25 9.11
N ASN A 65 3.31 0.94 9.65
CA ASN A 65 2.65 1.46 10.84
C ASN A 65 1.71 2.62 10.48
N ALA A 66 0.74 2.89 11.35
CA ALA A 66 -0.22 3.98 11.10
C ALA A 66 0.46 5.35 10.99
N GLU A 67 1.60 5.52 11.67
CA GLU A 67 2.38 6.75 11.71
C GLU A 67 3.11 7.03 10.38
N ASP A 68 3.36 6.00 9.57
CA ASP A 68 3.99 6.12 8.25
C ASP A 68 3.05 6.79 7.23
N LEU A 69 1.73 6.70 7.47
CA LEU A 69 0.68 7.20 6.60
C LEU A 69 0.01 8.46 7.16
N ASN A 70 -0.47 9.31 6.27
CA ASN A 70 -1.35 10.40 6.66
C ASN A 70 -2.78 9.87 6.93
N ARG A 71 -3.68 10.77 7.35
CA ARG A 71 -5.08 10.41 7.66
C ARG A 71 -5.78 9.72 6.48
N GLN A 72 -5.58 10.20 5.26
CA GLN A 72 -6.22 9.63 4.07
C GLN A 72 -5.66 8.25 3.74
N GLY A 73 -4.34 8.08 3.82
CA GLY A 73 -3.68 6.78 3.64
C GLY A 73 -4.20 5.75 4.64
N ASN A 74 -4.24 6.09 5.93
CA ASN A 74 -4.78 5.21 6.98
C ASN A 74 -6.26 4.86 6.76
N ALA A 75 -7.08 5.82 6.34
CA ALA A 75 -8.49 5.57 6.06
C ALA A 75 -8.68 4.64 4.85
N PHE A 76 -7.86 4.81 3.80
CA PHE A 76 -7.88 3.91 2.65
C PHE A 76 -7.41 2.50 3.00
N VAL A 77 -6.31 2.36 3.75
CA VAL A 77 -5.84 1.06 4.25
C VAL A 77 -6.92 0.36 5.05
N ALA A 78 -7.55 1.06 5.99
CA ALA A 78 -8.64 0.50 6.79
C ALA A 78 -9.82 0.03 5.92
N HIS A 79 -10.18 0.75 4.86
CA HIS A 79 -11.24 0.34 3.93
C HIS A 79 -10.83 -0.85 3.05
N TYR A 80 -9.64 -0.80 2.47
CA TYR A 80 -9.18 -1.77 1.48
C TYR A 80 -8.71 -3.10 2.12
N GLN A 81 -8.32 -3.05 3.40
CA GLN A 81 -7.83 -4.19 4.18
C GLN A 81 -8.78 -4.66 5.29
N ALA A 82 -10.03 -4.18 5.34
CA ALA A 82 -10.99 -4.63 6.35
C ALA A 82 -11.27 -6.14 6.24
N ILE A 83 -10.56 -6.88 7.12
CA ILE A 83 -10.82 -8.16 7.79
C ILE A 83 -10.89 -9.40 6.88
N GLU A 84 -9.84 -10.23 6.99
CA GLU A 84 -9.72 -11.63 6.55
C GLU A 84 -10.30 -11.94 5.15
N ASN A 85 -9.41 -11.97 4.14
CA ASN A 85 -9.69 -12.03 2.69
C ASN A 85 -10.01 -10.68 2.02
N GLY A 86 -9.39 -9.60 2.50
CA GLY A 86 -9.53 -8.26 1.91
C GLY A 86 -9.19 -8.22 0.41
N GLN A 87 -9.85 -7.31 -0.31
CA GLN A 87 -9.70 -7.12 -1.77
C GLN A 87 -8.25 -7.00 -2.21
N PHE A 88 -7.37 -6.44 -1.38
CA PHE A 88 -5.94 -6.34 -1.66
C PHE A 88 -5.25 -7.70 -1.86
N ALA A 89 -5.48 -8.69 -0.99
CA ALA A 89 -4.87 -10.00 -1.12
C ALA A 89 -5.35 -10.72 -2.39
N ALA A 90 -6.65 -10.59 -2.70
CA ALA A 90 -7.23 -11.12 -3.93
C ALA A 90 -6.67 -10.43 -5.19
N ASP A 91 -6.54 -9.10 -5.17
CA ASP A 91 -5.96 -8.32 -6.26
C ASP A 91 -4.49 -8.70 -6.49
N CYS A 92 -3.72 -8.90 -5.41
CA CYS A 92 -2.35 -9.39 -5.50
C CYS A 92 -2.27 -10.81 -6.06
N GLN A 93 -3.15 -11.72 -5.65
CA GLN A 93 -3.19 -13.08 -6.17
C GLN A 93 -3.55 -13.10 -7.67
N ASP A 94 -4.56 -12.34 -8.07
CA ASP A 94 -5.02 -12.21 -9.46
C ASP A 94 -3.90 -11.68 -10.36
N LEU A 95 -3.20 -10.64 -9.90
CA LEU A 95 -2.28 -9.89 -10.75
C LEU A 95 -0.83 -10.37 -10.66
N LEU A 96 -0.40 -11.00 -9.58
CA LEU A 96 1.01 -11.28 -9.31
C LEU A 96 1.32 -12.77 -9.15
N ALA A 97 0.33 -13.64 -8.95
CA ALA A 97 0.60 -15.07 -8.83
C ALA A 97 1.02 -15.66 -10.19
N THR A 98 2.20 -16.28 -10.21
CA THR A 98 2.69 -17.12 -11.31
C THR A 98 2.21 -18.56 -11.11
N LYS A 99 1.80 -19.24 -12.19
CA LYS A 99 1.39 -20.66 -12.11
C LYS A 99 2.56 -21.50 -11.56
N GLY A 100 2.31 -22.19 -10.44
CA GLY A 100 3.28 -23.11 -9.83
C GLY A 100 4.14 -22.51 -8.72
N ASP A 101 3.97 -21.22 -8.41
CA ASP A 101 4.76 -20.54 -7.41
C ASP A 101 4.14 -20.63 -6.01
N ARG A 102 4.99 -20.75 -4.98
CA ARG A 102 4.53 -20.62 -3.58
C ARG A 102 4.09 -19.16 -3.33
N PRO A 103 3.09 -18.90 -2.47
CA PRO A 103 2.59 -17.55 -2.18
C PRO A 103 3.64 -16.54 -1.66
N SER A 104 4.85 -17.00 -1.32
CA SER A 104 6.01 -16.19 -0.89
C SER A 104 7.02 -15.86 -2.02
N SER A 105 6.67 -16.02 -3.29
CA SER A 105 7.61 -15.90 -4.43
C SER A 105 7.51 -14.59 -5.21
N VAL A 106 6.60 -13.67 -4.84
CA VAL A 106 6.44 -12.42 -5.59
C VAL A 106 7.74 -11.63 -5.56
N ALA A 107 8.37 -11.52 -6.72
CA ALA A 107 9.65 -10.85 -6.88
C ALA A 107 9.49 -9.34 -6.61
N ASP A 108 10.48 -8.76 -5.92
CA ASP A 108 10.60 -7.32 -5.71
C ASP A 108 11.07 -6.63 -6.98
N THR A 109 10.14 -6.37 -7.91
CA THR A 109 10.43 -5.79 -9.22
C THR A 109 9.46 -4.67 -9.56
N TRP A 110 9.96 -3.73 -10.36
CA TRP A 110 9.12 -2.67 -10.94
C TRP A 110 8.06 -3.20 -11.91
N ASP A 111 8.27 -4.36 -12.55
CA ASP A 111 7.26 -5.02 -13.37
C ASP A 111 6.02 -5.44 -12.55
N ASN A 112 6.24 -6.06 -11.39
CA ASN A 112 5.15 -6.41 -10.48
C ASN A 112 4.45 -5.16 -9.93
N PHE A 113 5.22 -4.10 -9.65
CA PHE A 113 4.64 -2.81 -9.29
C PHE A 113 3.74 -2.26 -10.41
N ASP A 114 4.23 -2.25 -11.66
CA ASP A 114 3.51 -1.71 -12.82
C ASP A 114 2.25 -2.52 -13.14
N ARG A 115 2.23 -3.83 -12.84
CA ARG A 115 1.04 -4.69 -12.93
C ARG A 115 0.01 -4.39 -11.84
N LEU A 116 0.46 -4.15 -10.60
CA LEU A 116 -0.43 -3.91 -9.46
C LEU A 116 -1.00 -2.49 -9.42
N LYS A 117 -0.20 -1.50 -9.82
CA LYS A 117 -0.52 -0.06 -9.71
C LYS A 117 -1.89 0.32 -10.31
N PRO A 118 -2.29 -0.12 -11.52
CA PRO A 118 -3.59 0.26 -12.09
C PRO A 118 -4.77 -0.19 -11.22
N ARG A 119 -4.69 -1.37 -10.61
CA ARG A 119 -5.73 -1.88 -9.70
C ARG A 119 -5.78 -1.08 -8.40
N LEU A 120 -4.63 -0.71 -7.84
CA LEU A 120 -4.58 0.17 -6.67
C LEU A 120 -5.19 1.55 -6.97
N ASP A 121 -4.87 2.11 -8.14
CA ASP A 121 -5.42 3.39 -8.60
C ASP A 121 -6.95 3.33 -8.75
N GLU A 122 -7.47 2.25 -9.34
CA GLU A 122 -8.91 2.00 -9.48
C GLU A 122 -9.61 1.90 -8.11
N ARG A 123 -9.09 1.06 -7.21
CA ARG A 123 -9.65 0.85 -5.86
C ARG A 123 -9.66 2.13 -5.04
N PHE A 124 -8.61 2.93 -5.16
CA PHE A 124 -8.51 4.22 -4.48
C PHE A 124 -9.52 5.23 -5.02
N ALA A 125 -9.62 5.37 -6.34
CA ALA A 125 -10.59 6.27 -6.96
C ALA A 125 -12.04 5.88 -6.65
N GLN A 126 -12.35 4.58 -6.66
CA GLN A 126 -13.66 4.06 -6.30
C GLN A 126 -14.00 4.39 -4.84
N TRP A 127 -13.07 4.13 -3.91
CA TRP A 127 -13.25 4.49 -2.51
C TRP A 127 -13.50 6.00 -2.30
N GLN A 128 -12.74 6.86 -2.98
CA GLN A 128 -12.95 8.31 -2.89
C GLN A 128 -14.34 8.72 -3.41
N LYS A 129 -14.81 8.10 -4.49
CA LYS A 129 -16.15 8.34 -5.04
C LYS A 129 -17.25 7.91 -4.07
N ASP A 130 -17.09 6.75 -3.44
CA ASP A 130 -18.07 6.23 -2.47
C ASP A 130 -18.17 7.13 -1.23
N LEU A 131 -17.03 7.65 -0.74
CA LEU A 131 -17.01 8.66 0.33
C LEU A 131 -17.74 9.95 -0.06
N TYR A 132 -17.55 10.43 -1.29
CA TYR A 132 -18.24 11.62 -1.79
C TYR A 132 -19.76 11.41 -1.87
N LEU A 133 -20.23 10.26 -2.35
CA LEU A 133 -21.65 9.95 -2.43
C LEU A 133 -22.30 9.79 -1.05
N ALA A 134 -21.62 9.14 -0.11
CA ALA A 134 -22.11 8.97 1.26
C ALA A 134 -22.28 10.31 1.99
N THR A 135 -21.34 11.23 1.80
CA THR A 135 -21.41 12.58 2.38
C THR A 135 -22.45 13.47 1.70
N SER A 136 -22.73 13.26 0.41
CA SER A 136 -23.72 14.03 -0.35
C SER A 136 -25.18 13.60 -0.11
N THR A 137 -25.41 12.38 0.40
CA THR A 137 -26.76 11.82 0.62
C THR A 137 -27.28 12.07 2.05
N THR A 138 -26.45 12.66 2.92
CA THR A 138 -26.77 12.89 4.35
C THR A 138 -27.28 14.33 4.61
N ILE A 139 -27.86 15.02 3.61
CA ILE A 139 -28.42 16.38 3.73
C ILE A 139 -29.91 16.36 3.43
#